data_AF-A0A9D9DJS9-F1
#
_entry.id   AF-A0A9D9DJS9-F1
#
_cell.length_a   1.000
_cell.length_b   1.000
_cell.length_c   1.000
_cell.angle_alpha   90.00
_cell.angle_beta   90.00
_cell.angle_gamma   90.00
#
_symmetry.space_group_name_H-M   'P 1'
#
loop_
_entity.id
_entity.type
_entity.pdbx_description
1 polymer ?
#
loop_
_entity_poly.entity_id
_entity_poly.type
_entity_poly.pdbx_seq_one_letter_code
_entity_poly.pdbx_strand_id
1 'polypeptide(L)'
;METENPLSPILDLIQKGEYLKAYTRLNDEKEECFRLFPKRTLSLLYELSMALGDQKGGAESIRGLSELPYVDQETEEMLHDLPKKLSGASGREEETLEGVLPLLSPDSSPIDVKRALSYCLSHPLAYPSFRERLREFAASDALEELRKAALQLLSRFGDEEPLAASFGGASGQWAPASLPSAATARAIEGALKEIEAYSDRGIASAAADILFAYSSACYPFPVEGKSLAEGCLELSRAYLGKGEKGEAALAIEKAIYPKKPA
;
A
#
# COMPACT_ATOMS: atom_id res chain seq x y z
N MET A 1 -40.74 -2.37 16.01
CA MET A 1 -39.99 -2.34 14.75
C MET A 1 -38.55 -2.13 15.12
N GLU A 2 -37.71 -3.15 14.97
CA GLU A 2 -36.25 -2.95 15.06
C GLU A 2 -35.87 -2.08 13.86
N THR A 3 -35.40 -0.86 14.11
CA THR A 3 -34.82 -0.02 13.07
C THR A 3 -33.56 -0.71 12.60
N GLU A 4 -33.61 -1.26 11.38
CA GLU A 4 -32.48 -1.90 10.72
C GLU A 4 -31.30 -0.92 10.67
N ASN A 5 -30.10 -1.37 11.04
CA ASN A 5 -28.94 -0.50 11.11
C ASN A 5 -28.55 -0.03 9.68
N PRO A 6 -28.68 1.27 9.33
CA PRO A 6 -28.37 1.77 7.99
C PRO A 6 -26.89 1.59 7.60
N LEU A 7 -25.99 1.39 8.57
CA LEU A 7 -24.58 1.11 8.27
C LEU A 7 -24.32 -0.33 7.82
N SER A 8 -25.18 -1.29 8.13
CA SER A 8 -24.99 -2.70 7.77
C SER A 8 -24.69 -2.91 6.27
N PRO A 9 -25.53 -2.41 5.32
CA PRO A 9 -25.25 -2.60 3.91
C PRO A 9 -23.96 -1.91 3.43
N ILE A 10 -23.52 -0.84 4.09
CA ILE A 10 -22.27 -0.14 3.77
C ILE A 10 -21.07 -0.97 4.24
N LEU A 11 -21.15 -1.54 5.45
CA LEU A 11 -20.12 -2.42 6.00
C LEU A 11 -19.96 -3.71 5.17
N ASP A 12 -21.06 -4.27 4.66
CA ASP A 12 -21.01 -5.43 3.76
C ASP A 12 -20.27 -5.13 2.46
N LEU A 13 -20.43 -3.93 1.90
CA LEU A 13 -19.69 -3.49 0.71
C LEU A 13 -18.19 -3.32 1.00
N ILE A 14 -17.85 -2.78 2.18
CA ILE A 14 -16.46 -2.64 2.62
C ILE A 14 -15.81 -4.03 2.77
N GLN A 15 -16.49 -5.00 3.37
CA GLN A 15 -15.98 -6.36 3.50
C GLN A 15 -15.71 -7.02 2.14
N LYS A 16 -16.49 -6.66 1.11
CA LYS A 16 -16.30 -7.13 -0.27
C LYS A 16 -15.26 -6.32 -1.07
N GLY A 17 -14.64 -5.30 -0.47
CA GLY A 17 -13.71 -4.41 -1.18
C GLY A 17 -14.38 -3.43 -2.14
N GLU A 18 -15.72 -3.31 -2.13
CA GLU A 18 -16.53 -2.47 -3.02
C GLU A 18 -16.59 -1.01 -2.53
N TYR A 19 -15.41 -0.41 -2.34
CA TYR A 19 -15.24 0.86 -1.62
C TYR A 19 -15.91 2.06 -2.29
N LEU A 20 -15.89 2.16 -3.63
CA LEU A 20 -16.61 3.24 -4.30
C LEU A 20 -18.11 3.15 -3.99
N LYS A 21 -18.70 1.95 -4.14
CA LYS A 21 -20.13 1.75 -3.86
C LYS A 21 -20.46 2.00 -2.40
N ALA A 22 -19.59 1.56 -1.48
CA ALA A 22 -19.73 1.85 -0.05
C ALA A 22 -19.73 3.35 0.22
N TYR A 23 -18.80 4.10 -0.40
CA TYR A 23 -18.68 5.54 -0.26
C TYR A 23 -19.85 6.29 -0.86
N THR A 24 -20.25 5.97 -2.10
CA THR A 24 -21.44 6.57 -2.74
C THR A 24 -22.67 6.38 -1.87
N ARG A 25 -22.91 5.13 -1.42
CA ARG A 25 -24.05 4.82 -0.57
C ARG A 25 -24.00 5.56 0.77
N LEU A 26 -22.85 5.54 1.45
CA LEU A 26 -22.66 6.26 2.70
C LEU A 26 -22.89 7.76 2.50
N ASN A 27 -22.44 8.33 1.39
CA ASN A 27 -22.60 9.75 1.09
C ASN A 27 -24.05 10.13 0.78
N ASP A 28 -24.82 9.24 0.16
CA ASP A 28 -26.25 9.42 -0.10
C ASP A 28 -27.08 9.31 1.20
N GLU A 29 -26.71 8.40 2.09
CA GLU A 29 -27.42 8.09 3.34
C GLU A 29 -26.78 8.79 4.58
N LYS A 30 -25.84 9.71 4.38
CA LYS A 30 -24.96 10.23 5.45
C LYS A 30 -25.69 10.91 6.59
N GLU A 31 -26.76 11.65 6.33
CA GLU A 31 -27.50 12.38 7.38
C GLU A 31 -28.24 11.42 8.32
N GLU A 32 -28.85 10.37 7.77
CA GLU A 32 -29.54 9.33 8.55
C GLU A 32 -28.53 8.50 9.34
N CYS A 33 -27.46 8.06 8.69
CA CYS A 33 -26.37 7.34 9.35
C CYS A 33 -25.74 8.18 10.47
N PHE A 34 -25.49 9.46 10.23
CA PHE A 34 -24.89 10.36 11.22
C PHE A 34 -25.82 10.60 12.41
N ARG A 35 -27.13 10.72 12.20
CA ARG A 35 -28.11 10.89 13.29
C ARG A 35 -28.11 9.71 14.26
N LEU A 36 -27.94 8.49 13.75
CA LEU A 36 -27.99 7.26 14.54
C LEU A 36 -26.60 6.82 15.04
N PHE A 37 -25.55 7.06 14.26
CA PHE A 37 -24.18 6.57 14.48
C PHE A 37 -23.12 7.62 14.12
N PRO A 38 -23.11 8.80 14.76
CA PRO A 38 -22.33 9.97 14.31
C PRO A 38 -20.84 9.68 14.17
N LYS A 39 -20.20 9.15 15.21
CA LYS A 39 -18.77 8.81 15.21
C LYS A 39 -18.43 7.82 14.11
N ARG A 40 -19.23 6.76 13.95
CA ARG A 40 -18.96 5.71 12.97
C ARG A 40 -19.13 6.23 11.54
N THR A 41 -20.14 7.06 11.27
CA THR A 41 -20.33 7.71 9.98
C THR A 41 -19.14 8.59 9.62
N LEU A 42 -18.65 9.42 10.56
CA LEU A 42 -17.49 10.27 10.33
C LEU A 42 -16.21 9.45 10.08
N SER A 43 -15.97 8.41 10.86
CA SER A 43 -14.83 7.49 10.64
C SER A 43 -14.90 6.83 9.27
N LEU A 44 -16.08 6.32 8.87
CA LEU A 44 -16.25 5.65 7.58
C LEU A 44 -16.08 6.60 6.40
N LEU A 45 -16.61 7.83 6.47
CA LEU A 45 -16.38 8.85 5.45
C LEU A 45 -14.88 9.14 5.31
N TYR A 46 -14.17 9.31 6.43
CA TYR A 46 -12.73 9.51 6.41
C TYR A 46 -11.96 8.32 5.83
N GLU A 47 -12.22 7.10 6.32
CA GLU A 47 -11.55 5.87 5.91
C GLU A 47 -11.73 5.60 4.41
N LEU A 48 -12.97 5.73 3.91
CA LEU A 48 -13.30 5.49 2.51
C LEU A 48 -12.69 6.56 1.60
N SER A 49 -12.74 7.84 1.99
CA SER A 49 -12.10 8.92 1.22
C SER A 49 -10.59 8.74 1.13
N MET A 50 -9.94 8.33 2.23
CA MET A 50 -8.50 8.02 2.23
C MET A 50 -8.19 6.80 1.36
N ALA A 51 -9.03 5.77 1.37
CA ALA A 51 -8.82 4.57 0.57
C ALA A 51 -9.08 4.79 -0.93
N LEU A 52 -10.01 5.68 -1.27
CA LEU A 52 -10.34 6.02 -2.66
C LEU A 52 -9.37 7.04 -3.27
N GLY A 53 -8.64 7.78 -2.43
CA GLY A 53 -7.89 8.95 -2.88
C GLY A 53 -8.80 10.13 -3.25
N ASP A 54 -10.01 10.19 -2.68
CA ASP A 54 -10.95 11.33 -2.81
C ASP A 54 -11.00 12.12 -1.50
N GLN A 55 -9.87 12.72 -1.12
CA GLN A 55 -9.78 13.44 0.14
C GLN A 55 -10.60 14.72 0.11
N LYS A 56 -10.68 15.38 -1.05
CA LYS A 56 -11.49 16.60 -1.22
C LYS A 56 -12.98 16.32 -1.06
N GLY A 57 -13.51 15.33 -1.77
CA GLY A 57 -14.92 14.95 -1.66
C GLY A 57 -15.27 14.46 -0.25
N GLY A 58 -14.34 13.76 0.41
CA GLY A 58 -14.50 13.37 1.81
C GLY A 58 -14.61 14.55 2.77
N ALA A 59 -13.74 15.54 2.60
CA ALA A 59 -13.73 16.75 3.43
C ALA A 59 -15.03 17.56 3.25
N GLU A 60 -15.53 17.66 2.02
CA GLU A 60 -16.81 18.32 1.72
C GLU A 60 -17.99 17.55 2.33
N SER A 61 -18.00 16.22 2.21
CA SER A 61 -19.04 15.35 2.75
C SER A 61 -19.13 15.45 4.28
N ILE A 62 -17.99 15.48 4.98
CA ILE A 62 -17.94 15.64 6.43
C ILE A 62 -18.39 17.04 6.86
N ARG A 63 -17.95 18.11 6.16
CA ARG A 63 -18.38 19.49 6.47
C ARG A 63 -19.89 19.67 6.37
N GLY A 64 -20.54 18.99 5.43
CA GLY A 64 -22.00 19.02 5.29
C GLY A 64 -22.77 18.47 6.49
N LEU A 65 -22.14 17.67 7.36
CA LEU A 65 -22.76 17.12 8.57
C LEU A 65 -22.67 18.07 9.78
N SER A 66 -21.83 19.11 9.72
CA SER A 66 -21.64 20.07 10.83
C SER A 66 -22.89 20.89 11.15
N GLU A 67 -23.85 20.98 10.22
CA GLU A 67 -25.11 21.69 10.40
C GLU A 67 -26.17 20.87 11.15
N LEU A 68 -25.96 19.56 11.31
CA LEU A 68 -26.88 18.67 12.02
C LEU A 68 -26.69 18.79 13.53
N PRO A 69 -27.76 18.62 14.34
CA PRO A 69 -27.65 18.63 15.79
C PRO A 69 -26.98 17.35 16.31
N TYR A 70 -25.96 17.51 17.15
CA TYR A 70 -25.30 16.44 17.91
C TYR A 70 -24.85 17.00 19.27
N VAL A 71 -24.55 16.12 20.24
CA VAL A 71 -24.40 16.51 21.67
C VAL A 71 -23.02 16.16 22.24
N ASP A 72 -22.28 15.30 21.55
CA ASP A 72 -21.04 14.71 22.07
C ASP A 72 -19.80 15.47 21.57
N GLN A 73 -18.93 15.84 22.51
CA GLN A 73 -17.72 16.65 22.27
C GLN A 73 -16.75 15.96 21.31
N GLU A 74 -16.57 14.64 21.41
CA GLU A 74 -15.68 13.90 20.51
C GLU A 74 -16.16 13.97 19.05
N THR A 75 -17.49 13.94 18.84
CA THR A 75 -18.09 14.12 17.52
C THR A 75 -17.82 15.53 16.96
N GLU A 76 -17.89 16.56 17.82
CA GLU A 76 -17.57 17.94 17.46
C GLU A 76 -16.10 18.09 17.02
N GLU A 77 -15.19 17.49 17.79
CA GLU A 77 -13.76 17.45 17.47
C GLU A 77 -13.52 16.74 16.13
N MET A 78 -14.19 15.61 15.88
CA MET A 78 -14.08 14.89 14.60
C MET A 78 -14.56 15.73 13.40
N LEU A 79 -15.70 16.42 13.53
CA LEU A 79 -16.23 17.31 12.48
C LEU A 79 -15.29 18.46 12.15
N HIS A 80 -14.56 18.96 13.13
CA HIS A 80 -13.57 20.02 12.94
C HIS A 80 -12.24 19.49 12.37
N ASP A 81 -11.75 18.34 12.83
CA ASP A 81 -10.40 17.86 12.55
C ASP A 81 -10.30 17.00 11.29
N LEU A 82 -11.26 16.11 11.04
CA LEU A 82 -11.19 15.18 9.90
C LEU A 82 -11.14 15.90 8.54
N PRO A 83 -11.93 16.96 8.27
CA PRO A 83 -11.81 17.71 7.01
C PRO A 83 -10.43 18.33 6.83
N LYS A 84 -9.76 18.75 7.91
CA LYS A 84 -8.41 19.32 7.85
C LYS A 84 -7.37 18.25 7.54
N LYS A 85 -7.48 17.08 8.17
CA LYS A 85 -6.63 15.92 7.89
C LYS A 85 -6.73 15.49 6.43
N LEU A 86 -7.93 15.48 5.87
CA LEU A 86 -8.16 15.19 4.45
C LEU A 86 -7.59 16.29 3.54
N SER A 87 -7.85 17.56 3.84
CA SER A 87 -7.36 18.70 3.03
C SER A 87 -5.83 18.84 3.06
N GLY A 88 -5.15 18.36 4.10
CA GLY A 88 -3.69 18.37 4.20
C GLY A 88 -3.00 17.29 3.37
N ALA A 89 -3.75 16.31 2.85
CA ALA A 89 -3.22 15.19 2.07
C ALA A 89 -3.24 15.43 0.54
N SER A 90 -3.98 16.44 0.06
CA SER A 90 -4.31 16.67 -1.37
C SER A 90 -3.21 17.37 -2.19
N GLY A 91 -1.93 17.04 -1.97
CA GLY A 91 -0.77 17.78 -2.49
C GLY A 91 -0.22 17.33 -3.86
N ARG A 92 -0.79 16.33 -4.52
CA ARG A 92 -0.36 15.81 -5.83
C ARG A 92 -1.60 15.46 -6.66
N GLU A 93 -1.46 15.31 -7.98
CA GLU A 93 -2.54 14.74 -8.81
C GLU A 93 -3.05 13.46 -8.12
N GLU A 94 -4.30 13.51 -7.63
CA GLU A 94 -4.88 12.43 -6.82
C GLU A 94 -5.11 11.23 -7.73
N GLU A 95 -4.20 10.26 -7.64
CA GLU A 95 -4.45 8.93 -8.17
C GLU A 95 -5.61 8.33 -7.38
N THR A 96 -6.66 7.90 -8.06
CA THR A 96 -7.82 7.29 -7.42
C THR A 96 -7.71 5.78 -7.45
N LEU A 97 -8.28 5.11 -6.46
CA LEU A 97 -8.37 3.64 -6.41
C LEU A 97 -8.91 3.07 -7.73
N GLU A 98 -9.94 3.70 -8.30
CA GLU A 98 -10.54 3.27 -9.58
C GLU A 98 -9.59 3.41 -10.77
N GLY A 99 -8.74 4.45 -10.77
CA GLY A 99 -7.76 4.65 -11.81
C GLY A 99 -6.57 3.69 -11.72
N VAL A 100 -6.17 3.31 -10.50
CA VAL A 100 -4.97 2.48 -10.28
C VAL A 100 -5.24 0.98 -10.18
N LEU A 101 -6.42 0.57 -9.69
CA LEU A 101 -6.74 -0.85 -9.52
C LEU A 101 -6.69 -1.65 -10.83
N PRO A 102 -7.20 -1.13 -11.98
CA PRO A 102 -7.10 -1.84 -13.27
C PRO A 102 -5.68 -1.98 -13.80
N LEU A 103 -4.74 -1.17 -13.32
CA LEU A 103 -3.33 -1.23 -13.72
C LEU A 103 -2.60 -2.45 -13.14
N LEU A 104 -3.18 -3.11 -12.13
CA LEU A 104 -2.70 -4.37 -11.60
C LEU A 104 -3.21 -5.55 -12.46
N SER A 105 -2.75 -5.59 -13.71
CA SER A 105 -3.06 -6.64 -14.69
C SER A 105 -1.77 -7.19 -15.29
N PRO A 106 -1.71 -8.51 -15.61
CA PRO A 106 -0.57 -9.09 -16.34
C PRO A 106 -0.32 -8.41 -17.70
N ASP A 107 -1.37 -7.85 -18.30
CA ASP A 107 -1.31 -7.15 -19.60
C ASP A 107 -0.88 -5.69 -19.50
N SER A 108 -0.76 -5.13 -18.29
CA SER A 108 -0.35 -3.74 -18.06
C SER A 108 1.16 -3.56 -18.20
N SER A 109 1.59 -2.34 -18.50
CA SER A 109 3.04 -2.05 -18.56
C SER A 109 3.68 -2.22 -17.17
N PRO A 110 4.98 -2.58 -17.08
CA PRO A 110 5.66 -2.70 -15.79
C PRO A 110 5.61 -1.42 -14.94
N ILE A 111 5.54 -0.24 -15.58
CA ILE A 111 5.44 1.06 -14.90
C ILE A 111 4.06 1.20 -14.26
N ASP A 112 3.00 0.85 -14.98
CA ASP A 112 1.62 0.92 -14.48
C ASP A 112 1.37 -0.05 -13.33
N VAL A 113 1.92 -1.27 -13.42
CA VAL A 113 1.85 -2.24 -12.32
C VAL A 113 2.58 -1.72 -11.09
N LYS A 114 3.80 -1.19 -11.25
CA LYS A 114 4.55 -0.58 -10.13
C LYS A 114 3.78 0.55 -9.47
N ARG A 115 3.08 1.36 -10.27
CA ARG A 115 2.21 2.44 -9.81
C ARG A 115 1.07 1.89 -8.94
N ALA A 116 0.36 0.86 -9.41
CA ALA A 116 -0.70 0.20 -8.65
C ALA A 116 -0.21 -0.41 -7.32
N LEU A 117 0.92 -1.11 -7.35
CA LEU A 117 1.55 -1.69 -6.16
C LEU A 117 1.97 -0.61 -5.15
N SER A 118 2.55 0.50 -5.64
CA SER A 118 2.95 1.65 -4.81
C SER A 118 1.73 2.36 -4.20
N TYR A 119 0.63 2.44 -4.94
CA TYR A 119 -0.63 2.96 -4.42
C TYR A 119 -1.15 2.12 -3.26
N CYS A 120 -1.22 0.79 -3.43
CA CYS A 120 -1.65 -0.13 -2.37
C CYS A 120 -0.74 -0.05 -1.12
N LEU A 121 0.57 0.18 -1.31
CA LEU A 121 1.51 0.37 -0.22
C LEU A 121 1.27 1.69 0.53
N SER A 122 1.01 2.77 -0.21
CA SER A 122 0.83 4.12 0.33
C SER A 122 -0.57 4.35 0.92
N HIS A 123 -1.55 3.55 0.51
CA HIS A 123 -2.93 3.58 0.98
C HIS A 123 -3.33 2.22 1.58
N PRO A 124 -2.85 1.87 2.79
CA PRO A 124 -3.15 0.58 3.43
C PRO A 124 -4.64 0.27 3.55
N LEU A 125 -5.48 1.30 3.67
CA LEU A 125 -6.93 1.14 3.74
C LEU A 125 -7.53 0.57 2.46
N ALA A 126 -6.89 0.75 1.30
CA ALA A 126 -7.34 0.24 0.01
C ALA A 126 -7.05 -1.25 -0.19
N TYR A 127 -6.27 -1.89 0.69
CA TYR A 127 -5.87 -3.30 0.54
C TYR A 127 -7.03 -4.26 0.27
N PRO A 128 -8.21 -4.17 0.94
CA PRO A 128 -9.33 -5.06 0.65
C PRO A 128 -9.79 -5.04 -0.81
N SER A 129 -9.74 -3.88 -1.48
CA SER A 129 -10.05 -3.77 -2.92
C SER A 129 -8.94 -4.36 -3.81
N PHE A 130 -7.69 -4.33 -3.35
CA PHE A 130 -6.54 -4.88 -4.05
C PHE A 130 -6.34 -6.39 -3.85
N ARG A 131 -6.88 -6.96 -2.77
CA ARG A 131 -6.55 -8.33 -2.31
C ARG A 131 -6.63 -9.37 -3.41
N GLU A 132 -7.81 -9.56 -4.02
CA GLU A 132 -7.99 -10.60 -5.04
C GLU A 132 -7.16 -10.30 -6.29
N ARG A 133 -7.03 -9.03 -6.69
CA ARG A 133 -6.17 -8.63 -7.81
C ARG A 133 -4.70 -8.93 -7.56
N LEU A 134 -4.21 -8.71 -6.34
CA LEU A 134 -2.84 -9.07 -5.95
C LEU A 134 -2.63 -10.58 -6.00
N ARG A 135 -3.62 -11.38 -5.58
CA ARG A 135 -3.58 -12.86 -5.63
C ARG A 135 -3.56 -13.36 -7.07
N GLU A 136 -4.47 -12.86 -7.91
CA GLU A 136 -4.51 -13.16 -9.35
C GLU A 136 -3.20 -12.78 -10.04
N PHE A 137 -2.71 -11.57 -9.78
CA PHE A 137 -1.47 -11.07 -10.37
C PHE A 137 -0.26 -11.89 -9.93
N ALA A 138 -0.14 -12.23 -8.64
CA ALA A 138 0.93 -13.06 -8.11
C ALA A 138 0.97 -14.48 -8.72
N ALA A 139 -0.19 -15.02 -9.09
CA ALA A 139 -0.35 -16.34 -9.70
C ALA A 139 -0.19 -16.35 -11.24
N SER A 140 -0.10 -15.17 -11.87
CA SER A 140 -0.01 -15.02 -13.32
C SER A 140 1.38 -15.34 -13.90
N ASP A 141 1.52 -15.17 -15.22
CA ASP A 141 2.77 -15.22 -15.98
C ASP A 141 3.46 -13.86 -16.13
N ALA A 142 3.02 -12.83 -15.39
CA ALA A 142 3.68 -11.54 -15.34
C ALA A 142 5.14 -11.62 -14.87
N LEU A 143 5.90 -10.53 -15.08
CA LEU A 143 7.31 -10.43 -14.69
C LEU A 143 7.52 -10.87 -13.23
N GLU A 144 8.52 -11.73 -13.01
CA GLU A 144 8.76 -12.35 -11.72
C GLU A 144 8.95 -11.32 -10.60
N GLU A 145 9.66 -10.21 -10.85
CA GLU A 145 9.87 -9.16 -9.85
C GLU A 145 8.55 -8.51 -9.41
N LEU A 146 7.62 -8.30 -10.34
CA LEU A 146 6.32 -7.69 -10.05
C LEU A 146 5.41 -8.66 -9.29
N ARG A 147 5.39 -9.94 -9.69
CA ARG A 147 4.62 -10.97 -8.97
C ARG A 147 5.10 -11.13 -7.53
N LYS A 148 6.42 -11.05 -7.31
CA LYS A 148 7.01 -11.05 -5.96
C LYS A 148 6.61 -9.81 -5.16
N ALA A 149 6.58 -8.63 -5.76
CA ALA A 149 6.10 -7.42 -5.10
C ALA A 149 4.62 -7.53 -4.68
N ALA A 150 3.76 -8.12 -5.53
CA ALA A 150 2.37 -8.41 -5.17
C ALA A 150 2.26 -9.38 -3.97
N LEU A 151 3.09 -10.44 -3.95
CA LEU A 151 3.17 -11.35 -2.81
C LEU A 151 3.66 -10.71 -1.52
N GLN A 152 4.63 -9.80 -1.60
CA GLN A 152 5.12 -9.06 -0.44
C GLN A 152 4.02 -8.18 0.15
N LEU A 153 3.18 -7.55 -0.67
CA LEU A 153 2.01 -6.83 -0.19
C LEU A 153 1.03 -7.78 0.50
N LEU A 154 0.69 -8.92 -0.11
CA LEU A 154 -0.18 -9.92 0.52
C LEU A 154 0.37 -10.40 1.88
N SER A 155 1.66 -10.67 1.95
CA SER A 155 2.36 -11.05 3.19
C SER A 155 2.32 -9.95 4.25
N ARG A 156 2.59 -8.69 3.86
CA ARG A 156 2.53 -7.51 4.73
C ARG A 156 1.16 -7.35 5.38
N PHE A 157 0.08 -7.60 4.63
CA PHE A 157 -1.29 -7.50 5.11
C PHE A 157 -1.80 -8.78 5.77
N GLY A 158 -0.94 -9.79 5.94
CA GLY A 158 -1.27 -11.02 6.66
C GLY A 158 -2.23 -11.94 5.90
N ASP A 159 -2.15 -11.98 4.57
CA ASP A 159 -2.95 -12.91 3.77
C ASP A 159 -2.53 -14.36 4.04
N GLU A 160 -3.34 -15.08 4.79
CA GLU A 160 -3.09 -16.48 5.16
C GLU A 160 -3.56 -17.49 4.10
N GLU A 161 -4.30 -17.04 3.09
CA GLU A 161 -4.89 -17.96 2.12
C GLU A 161 -3.83 -18.48 1.15
N PRO A 162 -3.69 -19.81 0.99
CA PRO A 162 -2.80 -20.38 0.00
C PRO A 162 -3.13 -19.91 -1.41
N LEU A 163 -2.11 -19.67 -2.23
CA LEU A 163 -2.24 -19.43 -3.66
C LEU A 163 -1.23 -20.28 -4.44
N ALA A 164 -1.66 -20.74 -5.61
CA ALA A 164 -0.80 -21.45 -6.55
C ALA A 164 0.11 -20.44 -7.25
N ALA A 165 1.42 -20.54 -7.08
CA ALA A 165 2.35 -19.68 -7.80
C ALA A 165 3.71 -20.32 -8.03
N SER A 166 4.44 -19.76 -9.00
CA SER A 166 5.74 -20.23 -9.45
C SER A 166 6.80 -19.15 -9.35
N PHE A 167 7.89 -19.39 -8.61
CA PHE A 167 9.00 -18.46 -8.42
C PHE A 167 10.34 -19.17 -8.56
N GLY A 168 11.27 -18.61 -9.34
CA GLY A 168 12.61 -19.17 -9.47
C GLY A 168 12.64 -20.64 -9.92
N GLY A 169 11.63 -21.08 -10.71
CA GLY A 169 11.49 -22.46 -11.18
C GLY A 169 10.80 -23.43 -10.19
N ALA A 170 10.44 -22.98 -8.98
CA ALA A 170 9.66 -23.76 -8.03
C ALA A 170 8.17 -23.39 -8.14
N SER A 171 7.31 -24.38 -8.37
CA SER A 171 5.84 -24.21 -8.38
C SER A 171 5.22 -24.88 -7.16
N GLY A 172 4.28 -24.21 -6.51
CA GLY A 172 3.66 -24.74 -5.29
C GLY A 172 2.45 -23.92 -4.81
N GLN A 173 1.85 -24.39 -3.72
CA GLN A 173 0.87 -23.65 -2.95
C GLN A 173 1.59 -22.90 -1.83
N TRP A 174 1.40 -21.58 -1.78
CA TRP A 174 2.10 -20.71 -0.85
C TRP A 174 1.09 -19.86 -0.09
N ALA A 175 1.14 -19.84 1.23
CA ALA A 175 0.40 -18.89 2.04
C ALA A 175 1.24 -17.60 2.19
N PRO A 176 0.83 -16.44 1.66
CA PRO A 176 1.65 -15.23 1.69
C PRO A 176 2.13 -14.82 3.09
N ALA A 177 1.31 -14.99 4.12
CA ALA A 177 1.66 -14.72 5.51
C ALA A 177 2.79 -15.63 6.06
N SER A 178 3.01 -16.80 5.45
CA SER A 178 4.08 -17.74 5.82
C SER A 178 5.41 -17.47 5.11
N LEU A 179 5.40 -16.56 4.13
CA LEU A 179 6.59 -16.04 3.46
C LEU A 179 7.28 -15.04 4.42
N PRO A 180 8.59 -14.76 4.26
CA PRO A 180 9.42 -14.01 5.23
C PRO A 180 8.73 -12.78 5.81
N SER A 181 8.76 -12.74 7.14
CA SER A 181 7.80 -12.10 8.05
C SER A 181 7.63 -10.58 7.93
N ALA A 182 6.63 -10.06 8.65
CA ALA A 182 6.46 -8.63 8.96
C ALA A 182 7.72 -7.93 9.50
N ALA A 183 8.67 -8.65 10.11
CA ALA A 183 9.95 -8.08 10.53
C ALA A 183 10.84 -7.72 9.33
N THR A 184 10.82 -8.53 8.26
CA THR A 184 11.50 -8.23 6.99
C THR A 184 10.84 -7.05 6.29
N ALA A 185 9.51 -6.97 6.29
CA ALA A 185 8.79 -5.81 5.75
C ALA A 185 9.14 -4.51 6.52
N ARG A 186 9.19 -4.55 7.85
CA ARG A 186 9.62 -3.41 8.69
C ARG A 186 11.07 -3.02 8.44
N ALA A 187 11.95 -3.98 8.20
CA ALA A 187 13.35 -3.71 7.85
C ALA A 187 13.47 -3.01 6.49
N ILE A 188 12.67 -3.41 5.50
CA ILE A 188 12.61 -2.75 4.19
C ILE A 188 12.02 -1.33 4.31
N GLU A 189 10.94 -1.16 5.08
CA GLU A 189 10.36 0.17 5.35
C GLU A 189 11.33 1.11 6.07
N GLY A 190 12.03 0.60 7.08
CA GLY A 190 13.07 1.36 7.78
C GLY A 190 14.18 1.77 6.81
N ALA A 191 14.64 0.85 5.98
CA ALA A 191 15.66 1.14 4.99
C ALA A 191 15.21 2.17 3.95
N LEU A 192 13.97 2.09 3.47
CA LEU A 192 13.41 3.06 2.52
C LEU A 192 13.35 4.47 3.15
N LYS A 193 12.88 4.60 4.39
CA LYS A 193 12.86 5.89 5.10
C LYS A 193 14.24 6.51 5.24
N GLU A 194 15.24 5.70 5.56
CA GLU A 194 16.64 6.16 5.63
C GLU A 194 17.18 6.61 4.27
N ILE A 195 16.84 5.89 3.19
CA ILE A 195 17.21 6.27 1.82
C ILE A 195 16.52 7.57 1.39
N GLU A 196 15.23 7.73 1.67
CA GLU A 196 14.45 8.93 1.33
C GLU A 196 14.92 10.18 2.09
N ALA A 197 15.46 10.00 3.30
CA ALA A 197 16.07 11.06 4.08
C ALA A 197 17.45 11.49 3.56
N TYR A 198 18.02 10.77 2.59
CA TYR A 198 19.35 11.06 2.04
C TYR A 198 19.35 12.33 1.18
N SER A 199 20.39 13.17 1.34
CA SER A 199 20.41 14.53 0.80
C SER A 199 20.55 14.60 -0.73
N ASP A 200 21.27 13.66 -1.36
CA ASP A 200 21.38 13.58 -2.82
C ASP A 200 20.22 12.74 -3.37
N ARG A 201 19.22 13.43 -3.96
CA ARG A 201 18.02 12.79 -4.52
C ARG A 201 18.32 11.81 -5.65
N GLY A 202 19.39 12.02 -6.42
CA GLY A 202 19.76 11.10 -7.50
C GLY A 202 20.31 9.78 -6.94
N ILE A 203 21.13 9.87 -5.89
CA ILE A 203 21.62 8.69 -5.16
C ILE A 203 20.48 7.99 -4.43
N ALA A 204 19.59 8.75 -3.77
CA ALA A 204 18.44 8.23 -3.05
C ALA A 204 17.49 7.46 -3.98
N SER A 205 17.18 8.02 -5.15
CA SER A 205 16.33 7.37 -6.16
C SER A 205 16.95 6.04 -6.63
N ALA A 206 18.23 6.04 -7.01
CA ALA A 206 18.90 4.81 -7.45
C ALA A 206 19.06 3.80 -6.30
N ALA A 207 19.23 4.24 -5.06
CA ALA A 207 19.28 3.36 -3.89
C ALA A 207 17.91 2.73 -3.60
N ALA A 208 16.81 3.46 -3.80
CA ALA A 208 15.46 2.90 -3.69
C ALA A 208 15.20 1.83 -4.76
N ASP A 209 15.68 2.06 -5.99
CA ASP A 209 15.62 1.06 -7.07
C ASP A 209 16.44 -0.20 -6.73
N ILE A 210 17.62 -0.03 -6.12
CA ILE A 210 18.47 -1.14 -5.66
C ILE A 210 17.80 -1.90 -4.51
N LEU A 211 17.19 -1.20 -3.54
CA LEU A 211 16.47 -1.83 -2.44
C LEU A 211 15.30 -2.67 -2.97
N PHE A 212 14.58 -2.17 -3.97
CA PHE A 212 13.52 -2.90 -4.65
C PHE A 212 14.05 -4.12 -5.42
N ALA A 213 15.17 -3.96 -6.14
CA ALA A 213 15.80 -5.08 -6.85
C ALA A 213 16.30 -6.17 -5.88
N TYR A 214 16.88 -5.76 -4.75
CA TYR A 214 17.34 -6.65 -3.70
C TYR A 214 16.18 -7.41 -3.03
N SER A 215 15.12 -6.70 -2.63
CA SER A 215 13.95 -7.34 -2.02
C SER A 215 13.29 -8.33 -2.98
N SER A 216 13.31 -8.05 -4.28
CA SER A 216 12.82 -8.95 -5.33
C SER A 216 13.73 -10.16 -5.54
N ALA A 217 15.05 -9.98 -5.50
CA ALA A 217 16.01 -11.05 -5.70
C ALA A 217 16.03 -12.04 -4.53
N CYS A 218 15.89 -11.54 -3.30
CA CYS A 218 15.98 -12.35 -2.09
C CYS A 218 14.63 -12.89 -1.62
N TYR A 219 13.53 -12.71 -2.32
CA TYR A 219 12.24 -13.27 -1.89
C TYR A 219 12.04 -14.71 -2.41
N PRO A 220 11.54 -15.67 -1.60
CA PRO A 220 11.05 -15.56 -0.21
C PRO A 220 12.11 -15.90 0.87
N PHE A 221 13.38 -15.65 0.64
CA PHE A 221 14.46 -15.97 1.59
C PHE A 221 15.41 -14.77 1.78
N PRO A 222 15.00 -13.74 2.54
CA PRO A 222 15.83 -12.56 2.75
C PRO A 222 17.17 -12.98 3.35
N VAL A 223 18.25 -12.36 2.89
CA VAL A 223 19.57 -12.59 3.47
C VAL A 223 19.61 -11.85 4.80
N GLU A 224 19.81 -12.59 5.90
CA GLU A 224 19.98 -11.98 7.22
C GLU A 224 21.30 -11.19 7.30
N GLY A 225 21.25 -9.99 7.88
CA GLY A 225 22.38 -9.55 8.71
C GLY A 225 23.14 -8.25 8.39
N LYS A 226 22.73 -7.32 7.51
CA LYS A 226 23.43 -6.01 7.37
C LYS A 226 22.46 -4.85 7.07
N SER A 227 22.88 -3.61 7.36
CA SER A 227 22.11 -2.38 7.10
C SER A 227 21.73 -2.26 5.62
N LEU A 228 20.46 -2.52 5.29
CA LEU A 228 19.94 -2.53 3.92
C LEU A 228 20.06 -1.16 3.25
N ALA A 229 19.75 -0.08 3.98
CA ALA A 229 19.84 1.29 3.47
C ALA A 229 21.29 1.65 3.12
N GLU A 230 22.22 1.35 4.02
CA GLU A 230 23.64 1.63 3.82
C GLU A 230 24.17 0.92 2.57
N GLY A 231 23.92 -0.39 2.45
CA GLY A 231 24.38 -1.14 1.28
C GLY A 231 23.76 -0.64 -0.04
N CYS A 232 22.48 -0.24 -0.04
CA CYS A 232 21.83 0.32 -1.22
C CYS A 232 22.42 1.69 -1.60
N LEU A 233 22.67 2.56 -0.61
CA LEU A 233 23.26 3.89 -0.82
C LEU A 233 24.71 3.79 -1.30
N GLU A 234 25.51 2.88 -0.74
CA GLU A 234 26.87 2.60 -1.19
C GLU A 234 26.89 2.08 -2.63
N LEU A 235 26.03 1.10 -2.96
CA LEU A 235 25.97 0.54 -4.30
C LEU A 235 25.49 1.59 -5.32
N SER A 236 24.53 2.42 -4.95
CA SER A 236 24.05 3.55 -5.76
C SER A 236 25.18 4.56 -6.05
N ARG A 237 25.95 4.96 -5.02
CA ARG A 237 27.13 5.83 -5.20
C ARG A 237 28.16 5.20 -6.14
N ALA A 238 28.44 3.90 -5.98
CA ALA A 238 29.40 3.20 -6.83
C ALA A 238 28.95 3.15 -8.29
N TYR A 239 27.67 2.87 -8.56
CA TYR A 239 27.12 2.87 -9.93
C TYR A 239 27.10 4.24 -10.58
N LEU A 240 27.01 5.30 -9.78
CA LEU A 240 27.11 6.68 -10.25
C LEU A 240 28.56 7.22 -10.29
N GLY A 241 29.56 6.39 -10.01
CA GLY A 241 30.98 6.79 -10.02
C GLY A 241 31.38 7.74 -8.88
N LYS A 242 30.60 7.78 -7.79
CA LYS A 242 30.75 8.71 -6.65
C LYS A 242 31.24 8.04 -5.36
N GLY A 243 31.68 6.77 -5.42
CA GLY A 243 32.15 6.05 -4.23
C GLY A 243 32.60 4.62 -4.52
N GLU A 244 33.09 3.96 -3.47
CA GLU A 244 33.50 2.55 -3.51
C GLU A 244 32.43 1.65 -2.89
N LYS A 245 32.47 0.36 -3.22
CA LYS A 245 31.54 -0.64 -2.69
C LYS A 245 32.08 -1.20 -1.37
N GLY A 246 31.34 -1.00 -0.30
CA GLY A 246 31.58 -1.70 0.97
C GLY A 246 31.10 -3.14 0.94
N GLU A 247 31.31 -3.85 2.04
CA GLU A 247 30.92 -5.26 2.19
C GLU A 247 29.39 -5.46 2.10
N ALA A 248 28.60 -4.48 2.57
CA ALA A 248 27.15 -4.48 2.46
C ALA A 248 26.69 -4.29 1.00
N ALA A 249 27.28 -3.33 0.28
CA ALA A 249 27.03 -3.13 -1.14
C ALA A 249 27.37 -4.36 -2.00
N LEU A 250 28.48 -5.04 -1.71
CA LEU A 250 28.88 -6.26 -2.41
C LEU A 250 27.92 -7.42 -2.13
N ALA A 251 27.43 -7.57 -0.90
CA ALA A 251 26.44 -8.58 -0.56
C ALA A 251 25.11 -8.34 -1.30
N ILE A 252 24.66 -7.08 -1.36
CA ILE A 252 23.47 -6.68 -2.12
C ILE A 252 23.67 -6.91 -3.62
N GLU A 253 24.80 -6.46 -4.18
CA GLU A 253 25.09 -6.66 -5.61
C GLU A 253 25.16 -8.13 -5.98
N LYS A 254 25.78 -8.98 -5.15
CA LYS A 254 25.84 -10.43 -5.37
C LYS A 254 24.47 -11.09 -5.28
N ALA A 255 23.62 -10.61 -4.37
CA ALA A 255 22.26 -11.09 -4.25
C ALA A 255 21.40 -10.74 -5.49
N ILE A 256 21.57 -9.53 -6.04
CA ILE A 256 20.90 -9.09 -7.27
C ILE A 256 21.49 -9.77 -8.52
N TYR A 257 22.82 -9.93 -8.56
CA TYR A 257 23.58 -10.43 -9.73
C TYR A 257 24.52 -11.59 -9.35
N PRO A 258 24.00 -12.81 -9.11
CA PRO A 258 24.80 -13.93 -8.60
C PRO A 258 25.86 -14.47 -9.58
N LYS A 259 25.80 -14.06 -10.87
CA LYS A 259 26.74 -14.50 -11.93
C LYS A 259 27.83 -13.48 -12.27
N LYS A 260 27.86 -12.31 -11.62
CA LYS A 260 28.90 -11.30 -11.85
C LYS A 260 30.16 -11.72 -11.09
N PRO A 261 31.34 -11.89 -11.74
CA PRO A 261 32.58 -12.17 -11.03
C PRO A 261 32.93 -10.99 -10.10
N ALA A 262 33.48 -11.32 -8.93
CA ALA A 262 33.90 -10.36 -7.91
C ALA A 262 35.02 -9.43 -8.42
#